data_AF-A0AA42UQ73-F1
#
_entry.id   AF-A0AA42UQ73-F1
#
_cell.length_a   1.000
_cell.length_b   1.000
_cell.length_c   1.000
_cell.angle_alpha   90.00
_cell.angle_beta   90.00
_cell.angle_gamma   90.00
#
_symmetry.space_group_name_H-M   'P 1'
#
loop_
_entity.id
_entity.type
_entity.pdbx_description
1 polymer ?
#
loop_
_entity_poly.entity_id
_entity_poly.type
_entity_poly.pdbx_seq_one_letter_code
_entity_poly.pdbx_strand_id
1 'polypeptide(L)'
;MKRLLALTLLTLAIAGCDKADQTTAATGQCAKDTDCKGERICESGQCVNPQPQAALLAKPTVSAPLAPSIAYEPLPISDEGAGPFSVQGMEMGTALNYQSRAGVMNVMESIVADAEGTGYVAIEKAYAFGPSRYVLVVSTGEGGNACPASTYVFSFDTSGEYVDGKAEVDGCSEMVESMAEGNKLTIKKDGAATVVYNGQVK
;
A
#
# COMPACT_ATOMS: atom_id res chain seq x y z
N MET A 1 57.53 -7.61 6.99
CA MET A 1 58.78 -6.90 7.35
C MET A 1 58.48 -5.41 7.48
N LYS A 2 59.37 -4.63 8.14
CA LYS A 2 59.52 -3.14 8.20
C LYS A 2 58.55 -2.32 7.31
N ARG A 3 57.95 -1.21 7.78
CA ARG A 3 58.55 -0.11 8.58
C ARG A 3 57.59 0.48 9.64
N LEU A 4 58.17 1.18 10.63
CA LEU A 4 57.47 2.08 11.55
C LEU A 4 57.39 3.50 10.97
N LEU A 5 56.45 4.30 11.48
CA LEU A 5 56.58 5.75 11.66
C LEU A 5 55.79 6.16 12.93
N ALA A 6 56.26 7.20 13.63
CA ALA A 6 55.73 7.70 14.90
C ALA A 6 56.09 9.20 15.06
N LEU A 7 55.87 9.77 16.27
CA LEU A 7 56.16 11.15 16.72
C LEU A 7 55.14 12.24 16.28
N THR A 8 54.79 13.30 17.06
CA THR A 8 54.96 13.65 18.52
C THR A 8 54.17 14.94 18.93
N LEU A 9 53.98 15.15 20.26
CA LEU A 9 53.86 16.45 21.02
C LEU A 9 52.55 17.30 20.83
N LEU A 10 51.84 17.78 21.89
CA LEU A 10 52.02 18.94 22.83
C LEU A 10 51.75 20.33 22.18
N THR A 11 51.30 21.44 22.80
CA THR A 11 51.13 21.96 24.21
C THR A 11 50.23 23.25 24.18
N LEU A 12 49.71 23.92 25.24
CA LEU A 12 49.23 23.59 26.61
C LEU A 12 48.82 24.90 27.38
N ALA A 13 47.67 24.91 28.10
CA ALA A 13 47.22 25.83 29.19
C ALA A 13 47.26 27.39 29.09
N ILE A 14 46.19 28.06 29.56
CA ILE A 14 46.21 29.40 30.24
C ILE A 14 45.11 29.41 31.33
N ALA A 15 45.28 30.19 32.41
CA ALA A 15 44.29 30.42 33.48
C ALA A 15 44.17 31.92 33.84
N GLY A 16 43.11 32.32 34.57
CA GLY A 16 42.88 33.69 35.04
C GLY A 16 41.81 33.79 36.13
N CYS A 17 41.88 34.78 37.01
CA CYS A 17 41.04 34.95 38.22
C CYS A 17 40.67 36.42 38.49
N ASP A 18 40.00 36.63 39.65
CA ASP A 18 39.58 37.91 40.27
C ASP A 18 38.27 38.51 39.70
N LYS A 19 37.23 38.74 40.52
CA LYS A 19 37.03 39.72 41.63
C LYS A 19 36.93 41.17 41.12
N ALA A 20 36.02 42.00 41.63
CA ALA A 20 34.86 41.80 42.52
C ALA A 20 33.98 43.06 42.42
N ASP A 21 32.76 43.05 42.97
CA ASP A 21 32.24 44.29 43.61
C ASP A 21 31.10 44.06 44.61
N GLN A 22 30.76 45.10 45.38
CA GLN A 22 29.67 45.12 46.35
C GLN A 22 28.44 45.89 45.85
N THR A 23 27.24 45.51 46.28
CA THR A 23 26.15 46.48 46.48
C THR A 23 25.16 46.00 47.55
N THR A 24 24.84 46.87 48.51
CA THR A 24 23.77 46.67 49.50
C THR A 24 22.42 47.16 49.02
N ALA A 25 21.36 46.74 49.72
CA ALA A 25 19.96 47.20 49.66
C ALA A 25 19.06 46.59 48.56
N ALA A 26 18.55 45.40 48.86
CA ALA A 26 17.19 44.99 48.48
C ALA A 26 16.54 44.29 49.69
N THR A 27 15.32 44.67 50.06
CA THR A 27 14.55 44.00 51.14
C THR A 27 13.82 42.76 50.60
N GLY A 28 14.59 41.88 49.95
CA GLY A 28 14.15 40.57 49.48
C GLY A 28 14.49 39.45 50.47
N GLN A 29 13.93 38.27 50.23
CA GLN A 29 14.24 37.04 50.98
C GLN A 29 15.52 36.33 50.46
N CYS A 30 16.00 36.74 49.29
CA CYS A 30 17.19 36.22 48.60
C CYS A 30 17.78 37.30 47.69
N ALA A 31 19.04 37.14 47.29
CA ALA A 31 19.67 37.89 46.20
C ALA A 31 20.08 36.98 45.02
N LYS A 32 20.17 35.66 45.25
CA LYS A 32 20.55 34.62 44.28
C LYS A 32 20.00 33.26 44.72
N ASP A 33 19.91 32.30 43.80
CA ASP A 33 19.30 30.98 44.03
C ASP A 33 19.89 30.24 45.24
N THR A 34 21.20 30.36 45.49
CA THR A 34 21.87 29.70 46.63
C THR A 34 21.40 30.18 48.01
N ASP A 35 20.70 31.32 48.08
CA ASP A 35 20.16 31.84 49.33
C ASP A 35 18.80 31.18 49.65
N CYS A 36 18.18 30.55 48.66
CA CYS A 36 16.91 29.85 48.77
C CYS A 36 17.09 28.43 49.29
N LYS A 37 16.15 27.95 50.12
CA LYS A 37 16.17 26.59 50.66
C LYS A 37 15.61 25.57 49.66
N GLY A 38 16.38 24.52 49.41
CA GLY A 38 16.02 23.46 48.47
C GLY A 38 16.24 23.88 47.01
N GLU A 39 15.45 23.32 46.10
CA GLU A 39 15.56 23.55 44.65
C GLU A 39 14.86 24.84 44.20
N ARG A 40 14.68 25.82 45.09
CA ARG A 40 13.98 27.09 44.80
C ARG A 40 14.92 28.11 44.17
N ILE A 41 14.42 28.86 43.20
CA ILE A 41 15.15 29.92 42.50
C ILE A 41 14.77 31.29 43.08
N CYS A 42 15.66 32.27 42.99
CA CYS A 42 15.45 33.63 43.48
C CYS A 42 14.93 34.54 42.36
N GLU A 43 13.61 34.72 42.28
CA GLU A 43 12.98 35.59 41.29
C GLU A 43 12.54 36.90 41.95
N SER A 44 13.04 38.04 41.46
CA SER A 44 12.72 39.38 41.97
C SER A 44 12.86 39.55 43.50
N GLY A 45 13.81 38.83 44.11
CA GLY A 45 14.04 38.85 45.57
C GLY A 45 13.08 37.96 46.38
N GLN A 46 12.32 37.07 45.74
CA GLN A 46 11.53 36.03 46.41
C GLN A 46 11.97 34.63 45.95
N CYS A 47 12.07 33.70 46.90
CA CYS A 47 12.36 32.31 46.58
C CYS A 47 11.11 31.62 46.04
N VAL A 48 11.06 31.28 44.76
CA VAL A 48 9.94 30.58 44.10
C VAL A 48 10.32 29.13 43.74
N ASN A 49 9.32 28.27 43.55
CA ASN A 49 9.58 26.95 42.96
C ASN A 49 9.86 27.13 41.45
N PRO A 50 10.90 26.48 40.88
CA PRO A 50 11.11 26.50 39.44
C PRO A 50 9.89 25.83 38.76
N GLN A 51 9.18 26.60 37.95
CA GLN A 51 7.96 26.09 37.30
C GLN A 51 8.36 25.09 36.20
N PRO A 52 7.89 23.82 36.24
CA PRO A 52 8.16 22.88 35.16
C PRO A 52 7.66 23.46 33.84
N GLN A 53 8.51 23.41 32.81
CA GLN A 53 8.15 23.92 31.49
C GLN A 53 7.08 23.02 30.87
N ALA A 54 5.81 23.35 31.09
CA ALA A 54 4.63 22.80 30.40
C ALA A 54 4.57 23.21 28.91
N ALA A 55 5.74 23.38 28.29
CA ALA A 55 5.99 23.76 26.90
C ALA A 55 6.43 22.57 26.04
N LEU A 56 6.55 21.36 26.62
CA LEU A 56 6.31 20.11 25.87
C LEU A 56 4.81 19.96 25.59
N LEU A 57 4.29 20.95 24.86
CA LEU A 57 2.94 20.97 24.31
C LEU A 57 2.73 19.69 23.51
N ALA A 58 1.59 19.04 23.69
CA ALA A 58 1.22 17.86 22.93
C ALA A 58 1.32 18.18 21.43
N LYS A 59 2.34 17.62 20.76
CA LYS A 59 2.56 17.78 19.33
C LYS A 59 1.28 17.33 18.63
N PRO A 60 0.60 18.18 17.82
CA PRO A 60 -0.63 17.77 17.18
C PRO A 60 -0.39 16.50 16.39
N THR A 61 -1.04 15.42 16.80
CA THR A 61 -1.12 14.21 15.99
C THR A 61 -2.04 14.53 14.82
N VAL A 62 -1.45 15.17 13.81
CA VAL A 62 -2.01 15.20 12.46
C VAL A 62 -2.20 13.74 12.10
N SER A 63 -3.44 13.26 12.16
CA SER A 63 -3.77 11.99 11.56
C SER A 63 -3.45 12.14 10.08
N ALA A 64 -2.38 11.49 9.63
CA ALA A 64 -2.20 11.29 8.22
C ALA A 64 -3.50 10.68 7.67
N PRO A 65 -3.96 11.08 6.47
CA PRO A 65 -4.99 10.32 5.78
C PRO A 65 -4.55 8.86 5.77
N LEU A 66 -5.46 7.93 6.10
CA LEU A 66 -5.18 6.51 5.99
C LEU A 66 -4.71 6.25 4.56
N ALA A 67 -3.45 5.86 4.40
CA ALA A 67 -2.89 5.56 3.09
C ALA A 67 -3.77 4.48 2.45
N PRO A 68 -4.26 4.67 1.21
CA PRO A 68 -5.23 3.75 0.63
C PRO A 68 -4.60 2.38 0.45
N SER A 69 -4.89 1.48 1.39
CA SER A 69 -4.59 0.05 1.29
C SER A 69 -5.57 -0.56 0.31
N ILE A 70 -5.37 -0.27 -0.98
CA ILE A 70 -6.22 -0.77 -2.06
C ILE A 70 -6.23 -2.30 -1.97
N ALA A 71 -7.43 -2.84 -1.89
CA ALA A 71 -7.70 -4.27 -1.80
C ALA A 71 -8.58 -4.71 -2.97
N TYR A 72 -8.64 -6.03 -3.18
CA TYR A 72 -9.59 -6.61 -4.12
C TYR A 72 -11.01 -6.56 -3.55
N GLU A 73 -11.91 -5.88 -4.26
CA GLU A 73 -13.34 -5.86 -3.95
C GLU A 73 -14.07 -6.83 -4.89
N PRO A 74 -14.74 -7.89 -4.38
CA PRO A 74 -15.43 -8.86 -5.22
C PRO A 74 -16.66 -8.24 -5.88
N LEU A 75 -16.77 -8.41 -7.19
CA LEU A 75 -17.94 -7.97 -7.96
C LEU A 75 -19.02 -9.05 -7.94
N PRO A 76 -20.32 -8.68 -7.92
CA PRO A 76 -21.41 -9.58 -8.28
C PRO A 76 -21.21 -10.11 -9.70
N ILE A 77 -21.57 -11.38 -9.90
CA ILE A 77 -21.49 -12.10 -11.17
C ILE A 77 -22.89 -12.65 -11.47
N SER A 78 -23.33 -12.56 -12.72
CA SER A 78 -24.48 -13.26 -13.28
C SER A 78 -24.12 -13.85 -14.64
N ASP A 79 -25.03 -14.65 -15.22
CA ASP A 79 -24.90 -15.18 -16.58
C ASP A 79 -24.80 -14.07 -17.65
N GLU A 80 -25.20 -12.83 -17.32
CA GLU A 80 -25.15 -11.65 -18.18
C GLU A 80 -23.82 -10.88 -18.07
N GLY A 81 -23.01 -11.07 -17.02
CA GLY A 81 -21.78 -10.31 -16.81
C GLY A 81 -21.31 -10.11 -15.37
N ALA A 82 -20.33 -9.21 -15.21
CA ALA A 82 -19.81 -8.76 -13.92
C ALA A 82 -19.22 -7.34 -14.02
N GLY A 83 -19.71 -6.41 -13.20
CA GLY A 83 -19.26 -5.01 -13.24
C GLY A 83 -19.53 -4.36 -14.61
N PRO A 84 -18.52 -3.75 -15.27
CA PRO A 84 -18.69 -3.15 -16.60
C PRO A 84 -18.52 -4.15 -17.76
N PHE A 85 -18.32 -5.45 -17.47
CA PHE A 85 -18.17 -6.50 -18.48
C PHE A 85 -19.48 -7.28 -18.64
N SER A 86 -19.89 -7.55 -19.87
CA SER A 86 -21.07 -8.36 -20.18
C SER A 86 -20.71 -9.58 -21.04
N VAL A 87 -21.46 -10.67 -20.86
CA VAL A 87 -21.32 -11.91 -21.63
C VAL A 87 -22.40 -11.95 -22.71
N GLN A 88 -22.01 -12.25 -23.95
CA GLN A 88 -22.95 -12.31 -25.07
C GLN A 88 -22.70 -13.55 -25.93
N GLY A 89 -23.69 -14.45 -25.99
CA GLY A 89 -23.71 -15.56 -26.93
C GLY A 89 -23.82 -15.07 -28.39
N MET A 90 -23.07 -15.72 -29.27
CA MET A 90 -22.99 -15.47 -30.71
C MET A 90 -23.30 -16.77 -31.48
N GLU A 91 -23.29 -16.72 -32.82
CA GLU A 91 -23.63 -17.89 -33.66
C GLU A 91 -22.62 -19.05 -33.58
N MET A 92 -21.34 -18.77 -33.26
CA MET A 92 -20.27 -19.79 -33.16
C MET A 92 -19.43 -19.71 -31.86
N GLY A 93 -19.76 -18.82 -30.92
CA GLY A 93 -18.96 -18.61 -29.72
C GLY A 93 -19.59 -17.62 -28.73
N THR A 94 -18.82 -17.12 -27.77
CA THR A 94 -19.29 -16.19 -26.73
C THR A 94 -18.33 -15.01 -26.59
N ALA A 95 -18.82 -13.79 -26.74
CA ALA A 95 -18.04 -12.58 -26.50
C ALA A 95 -18.06 -12.18 -25.02
N LEU A 96 -16.90 -11.75 -24.50
CA LEU A 96 -16.80 -11.04 -23.24
C LEU A 96 -16.64 -9.55 -23.57
N ASN A 97 -17.73 -8.81 -23.54
CA ASN A 97 -17.79 -7.43 -23.97
C ASN A 97 -17.39 -6.46 -22.85
N TYR A 98 -16.69 -5.38 -23.22
CA TYR A 98 -16.52 -4.19 -22.40
C TYR A 98 -16.99 -2.96 -23.20
N GLN A 99 -17.70 -2.04 -22.55
CA GLN A 99 -18.17 -0.80 -23.17
C GLN A 99 -17.07 0.28 -23.10
N SER A 100 -16.21 0.33 -24.11
CA SER A 100 -15.16 1.35 -24.22
C SER A 100 -15.68 2.69 -24.73
N ARG A 101 -14.85 3.74 -24.59
CA ARG A 101 -15.02 5.07 -25.20
C ARG A 101 -15.09 5.02 -26.73
N ALA A 102 -14.55 3.98 -27.37
CA ALA A 102 -14.55 3.80 -28.83
C ALA A 102 -15.73 2.95 -29.35
N GLY A 103 -16.45 2.26 -28.46
CA GLY A 103 -17.49 1.28 -28.80
C GLY A 103 -17.42 0.04 -27.92
N VAL A 104 -18.23 -0.98 -28.24
CA VAL A 104 -18.11 -2.30 -27.59
C VAL A 104 -16.82 -2.98 -28.10
N MET A 105 -16.02 -3.53 -27.18
CA MET A 105 -14.85 -4.36 -27.51
C MET A 105 -15.03 -5.77 -26.95
N ASN A 106 -14.65 -6.80 -27.71
CA ASN A 106 -14.59 -8.17 -27.21
C ASN A 106 -13.23 -8.41 -26.56
N VAL A 107 -13.21 -8.49 -25.23
CA VAL A 107 -12.00 -8.62 -24.41
C VAL A 107 -11.30 -9.98 -24.66
N MET A 108 -12.03 -11.00 -25.14
CA MET A 108 -11.46 -12.31 -25.47
C MET A 108 -10.37 -12.24 -26.56
N GLU A 109 -10.44 -11.28 -27.48
CA GLU A 109 -9.42 -11.05 -28.52
C GLU A 109 -8.02 -10.76 -27.96
N SER A 110 -7.94 -10.28 -26.71
CA SER A 110 -6.66 -10.09 -25.99
C SER A 110 -6.28 -11.27 -25.10
N ILE A 111 -7.19 -12.22 -24.86
CA ILE A 111 -7.03 -13.30 -23.87
C ILE A 111 -6.63 -14.62 -24.54
N VAL A 112 -7.33 -15.02 -25.60
CA VAL A 112 -7.13 -16.28 -26.33
C VAL A 112 -6.49 -16.05 -27.70
N ALA A 113 -6.07 -17.13 -28.39
CA ALA A 113 -5.50 -17.06 -29.73
C ALA A 113 -6.56 -16.95 -30.85
N ASP A 114 -7.76 -17.47 -30.59
CA ASP A 114 -8.95 -17.37 -31.42
C ASP A 114 -10.12 -17.05 -30.49
N ALA A 115 -10.74 -15.87 -30.67
CA ALA A 115 -11.86 -15.42 -29.85
C ALA A 115 -13.22 -15.87 -30.39
N GLU A 116 -13.31 -16.20 -31.69
CA GLU A 116 -14.54 -16.65 -32.34
C GLU A 116 -14.77 -18.14 -32.05
N GLY A 117 -13.70 -18.95 -32.11
CA GLY A 117 -13.68 -20.37 -31.75
C GLY A 117 -13.69 -20.69 -30.24
N THR A 118 -14.05 -19.74 -29.37
CA THR A 118 -14.08 -19.94 -27.90
C THR A 118 -15.17 -20.90 -27.43
N GLY A 119 -16.27 -21.03 -28.18
CA GLY A 119 -17.45 -21.75 -27.72
C GLY A 119 -18.10 -21.03 -26.53
N TYR A 120 -18.11 -21.65 -25.36
CA TYR A 120 -18.60 -21.06 -24.11
C TYR A 120 -17.57 -20.10 -23.51
N VAL A 121 -18.04 -19.03 -22.85
CA VAL A 121 -17.22 -18.17 -21.98
C VAL A 121 -18.03 -17.86 -20.71
N ALA A 122 -17.45 -18.13 -19.54
CA ALA A 122 -18.03 -17.81 -18.24
C ALA A 122 -17.10 -16.91 -17.42
N ILE A 123 -17.67 -16.00 -16.62
CA ILE A 123 -16.93 -15.25 -15.59
C ILE A 123 -16.97 -16.07 -14.29
N GLU A 124 -15.85 -16.67 -13.93
CA GLU A 124 -15.71 -17.52 -12.74
C GLU A 124 -15.53 -16.70 -11.47
N LYS A 125 -14.79 -15.58 -11.58
CA LYS A 125 -14.51 -14.60 -10.53
C LYS A 125 -14.30 -13.23 -11.16
N ALA A 126 -14.69 -12.16 -10.48
CA ALA A 126 -14.43 -10.80 -10.90
C ALA A 126 -14.17 -9.90 -9.69
N TYR A 127 -13.17 -9.03 -9.79
CA TYR A 127 -12.76 -8.11 -8.72
C TYR A 127 -12.43 -6.73 -9.28
N ALA A 128 -12.85 -5.68 -8.58
CA ALA A 128 -12.23 -4.36 -8.71
C ALA A 128 -10.94 -4.31 -7.88
N PHE A 129 -9.95 -3.52 -8.34
CA PHE A 129 -8.75 -3.21 -7.59
C PHE A 129 -8.48 -1.70 -7.64
N GLY A 130 -9.18 -0.94 -6.80
CA GLY A 130 -9.13 0.52 -6.83
C GLY A 130 -9.90 1.12 -8.02
N PRO A 131 -9.60 2.37 -8.41
CA PRO A 131 -10.52 3.18 -9.22
C PRO A 131 -10.50 2.90 -10.73
N SER A 132 -9.50 2.18 -11.26
CA SER A 132 -9.27 2.08 -12.70
C SER A 132 -8.88 0.69 -13.21
N ARG A 133 -9.13 -0.36 -12.41
CA ARG A 133 -8.54 -1.68 -12.64
C ARG A 133 -9.46 -2.80 -12.20
N TYR A 134 -9.56 -3.82 -13.04
CA TYR A 134 -10.26 -5.07 -12.74
C TYR A 134 -9.34 -6.27 -12.91
N VAL A 135 -9.63 -7.34 -12.18
CA VAL A 135 -9.08 -8.67 -12.40
C VAL A 135 -10.23 -9.65 -12.51
N LEU A 136 -10.29 -10.36 -13.63
CA LEU A 136 -11.31 -11.37 -13.91
C LEU A 136 -10.65 -12.73 -14.08
N VAL A 137 -11.35 -13.78 -13.66
CA VAL A 137 -11.06 -15.17 -13.99
C VAL A 137 -12.20 -15.66 -14.87
N VAL A 138 -11.85 -16.23 -16.02
CA VAL A 138 -12.82 -16.67 -17.03
C VAL A 138 -12.49 -18.08 -17.51
N SER A 139 -13.50 -18.93 -17.64
CA SER A 139 -13.37 -20.27 -18.24
C SER A 139 -13.94 -20.27 -19.65
N THR A 140 -13.33 -21.02 -20.58
CA THR A 140 -13.76 -21.08 -21.97
C THR A 140 -13.44 -22.40 -22.65
N GLY A 141 -14.36 -22.89 -23.49
CA GLY A 141 -14.25 -24.13 -24.24
C GLY A 141 -15.59 -24.60 -24.83
N GLU A 142 -15.57 -25.63 -25.67
CA GLU A 142 -16.76 -26.11 -26.41
C GLU A 142 -17.84 -26.78 -25.54
N GLY A 143 -17.51 -27.19 -24.30
CA GLY A 143 -18.34 -28.09 -23.49
C GLY A 143 -18.64 -27.67 -22.05
N GLY A 144 -18.27 -26.44 -21.64
CA GLY A 144 -18.41 -25.95 -20.26
C GLY A 144 -17.10 -25.39 -19.70
N ASN A 145 -16.86 -25.57 -18.39
CA ASN A 145 -15.65 -25.09 -17.69
C ASN A 145 -14.71 -26.20 -17.16
N ALA A 146 -15.07 -27.48 -17.34
CA ALA A 146 -14.17 -28.62 -17.18
C ALA A 146 -13.26 -28.79 -18.40
N CYS A 147 -12.08 -29.41 -18.23
CA CYS A 147 -11.23 -29.84 -19.36
C CYS A 147 -12.05 -30.61 -20.43
N PRO A 148 -11.99 -30.23 -21.72
CA PRO A 148 -10.92 -29.49 -22.38
C PRO A 148 -10.97 -27.94 -22.28
N ALA A 149 -11.87 -27.36 -21.50
CA ALA A 149 -11.90 -25.92 -21.27
C ALA A 149 -10.65 -25.40 -20.53
N SER A 150 -10.11 -24.26 -20.98
CA SER A 150 -9.05 -23.50 -20.31
C SER A 150 -9.67 -22.45 -19.39
N THR A 151 -9.01 -22.16 -18.27
CA THR A 151 -9.38 -21.05 -17.38
C THR A 151 -8.25 -20.02 -17.38
N TYR A 152 -8.57 -18.76 -17.65
CA TYR A 152 -7.62 -17.65 -17.69
C TYR A 152 -7.89 -16.66 -16.57
N VAL A 153 -6.84 -16.08 -15.98
CA VAL A 153 -6.93 -14.84 -15.21
C VAL A 153 -6.31 -13.70 -16.00
N PHE A 154 -6.97 -12.56 -16.05
CA PHE A 154 -6.44 -11.37 -16.72
C PHE A 154 -6.69 -10.10 -15.89
N SER A 155 -5.84 -9.10 -16.09
CA SER A 155 -6.02 -7.75 -15.56
C SER A 155 -6.36 -6.77 -16.69
N PHE A 156 -7.28 -5.84 -16.39
CA PHE A 156 -7.77 -4.83 -17.32
C PHE A 156 -7.62 -3.44 -16.72
N ASP A 157 -7.01 -2.51 -17.44
CA ASP A 157 -6.93 -1.09 -17.08
C ASP A 157 -8.02 -0.31 -17.82
N THR A 158 -8.92 0.35 -17.09
CA THR A 158 -9.96 1.21 -17.68
C THR A 158 -9.43 2.58 -18.11
N SER A 159 -8.21 2.95 -17.71
CA SER A 159 -7.59 4.21 -18.13
C SER A 159 -7.25 4.18 -19.62
N GLY A 160 -6.54 3.12 -20.04
CA GLY A 160 -6.21 2.81 -21.43
C GLY A 160 -7.22 1.93 -22.17
N GLU A 161 -8.12 1.24 -21.45
CA GLU A 161 -9.13 0.30 -21.98
C GLU A 161 -8.52 -0.93 -22.68
N TYR A 162 -7.62 -1.64 -21.99
CA TYR A 162 -6.93 -2.82 -22.52
C TYR A 162 -6.64 -3.86 -21.43
N VAL A 163 -6.43 -5.11 -21.87
CA VAL A 163 -5.87 -6.18 -21.03
C VAL A 163 -4.36 -5.95 -20.91
N ASP A 164 -3.87 -5.72 -19.68
CA ASP A 164 -2.46 -5.37 -19.43
C ASP A 164 -1.61 -6.53 -18.87
N GLY A 165 -2.25 -7.66 -18.58
CA GLY A 165 -1.61 -8.91 -18.19
C GLY A 165 -2.59 -10.08 -18.22
N LYS A 166 -2.10 -11.30 -18.53
CA LYS A 166 -2.91 -12.52 -18.51
C LYS A 166 -2.08 -13.77 -18.24
N ALA A 167 -2.67 -14.75 -17.57
CA ALA A 167 -2.10 -16.06 -17.32
C ALA A 167 -3.19 -17.14 -17.38
N GLU A 168 -2.82 -18.38 -17.69
CA GLU A 168 -3.69 -19.54 -17.56
C GLU A 168 -3.67 -20.04 -16.09
N VAL A 169 -4.77 -20.63 -15.63
CA VAL A 169 -4.95 -21.16 -14.27
C VAL A 169 -4.91 -22.68 -14.34
N ASP A 170 -3.87 -23.27 -13.76
CA ASP A 170 -3.59 -24.70 -13.84
C ASP A 170 -4.66 -25.57 -13.13
N GLY A 171 -5.25 -26.49 -13.89
CA GLY A 171 -6.20 -27.50 -13.40
C GLY A 171 -7.44 -27.71 -14.28
N CYS A 172 -8.04 -28.90 -14.18
CA CYS A 172 -9.24 -29.32 -14.92
C CYS A 172 -10.57 -29.19 -14.17
N SER A 173 -10.55 -28.86 -12.88
CA SER A 173 -11.73 -28.71 -12.01
C SER A 173 -12.73 -27.67 -12.53
N GLU A 174 -14.03 -28.00 -12.49
CA GLU A 174 -15.13 -27.05 -12.72
C GLU A 174 -15.19 -25.95 -11.65
N MET A 175 -14.59 -26.17 -10.47
CA MET A 175 -14.58 -25.22 -9.37
C MET A 175 -13.28 -24.40 -9.35
N VAL A 176 -13.41 -23.10 -9.56
CA VAL A 176 -12.36 -22.09 -9.31
C VAL A 176 -12.47 -21.57 -7.88
N GLU A 177 -11.46 -21.86 -7.05
CA GLU A 177 -11.26 -21.27 -5.73
C GLU A 177 -10.53 -19.93 -5.82
N SER A 178 -10.84 -19.01 -4.90
CA SER A 178 -10.18 -17.70 -4.85
C SER A 178 -10.15 -17.10 -3.44
N MET A 179 -9.03 -16.47 -3.08
CA MET A 179 -8.84 -15.82 -1.79
C MET A 179 -8.13 -14.46 -1.94
N ALA A 180 -8.80 -13.39 -1.50
CA ALA A 180 -8.29 -12.03 -1.50
C ALA A 180 -7.75 -11.63 -0.12
N GLU A 181 -6.52 -11.15 -0.07
CA GLU A 181 -5.79 -10.76 1.14
C GLU A 181 -5.15 -9.38 0.92
N GLY A 182 -5.92 -8.31 1.11
CA GLY A 182 -5.46 -6.95 0.82
C GLY A 182 -5.07 -6.79 -0.66
N ASN A 183 -3.79 -6.51 -0.93
CA ASN A 183 -3.27 -6.32 -2.29
C ASN A 183 -2.85 -7.63 -3.00
N LYS A 184 -3.15 -8.80 -2.42
CA LYS A 184 -2.89 -10.13 -2.99
C LYS A 184 -4.21 -10.82 -3.33
N LEU A 185 -4.28 -11.46 -4.50
CA LEU A 185 -5.35 -12.39 -4.87
C LEU A 185 -4.72 -13.73 -5.25
N THR A 186 -5.15 -14.80 -4.57
CA THR A 186 -4.77 -16.19 -4.89
C THR A 186 -5.94 -16.84 -5.62
N ILE A 187 -5.68 -17.48 -6.75
CA ILE A 187 -6.67 -18.21 -7.57
C ILE A 187 -6.16 -19.63 -7.79
N LYS A 188 -7.04 -20.63 -7.69
CA LYS A 188 -6.64 -22.03 -7.81
C LYS A 188 -7.77 -22.89 -8.39
N LYS A 189 -7.41 -23.93 -9.13
CA LYS A 189 -8.25 -25.09 -9.43
C LYS A 189 -7.67 -26.30 -8.66
N ASP A 190 -7.63 -27.49 -9.25
CA ASP A 190 -6.91 -28.66 -8.74
C ASP A 190 -5.38 -28.52 -8.85
N GLY A 191 -4.86 -27.82 -9.87
CA GLY A 191 -3.42 -27.61 -10.10
C GLY A 191 -2.74 -26.54 -9.23
N ALA A 192 -1.68 -25.93 -9.77
CA ALA A 192 -0.91 -24.87 -9.13
C ALA A 192 -1.74 -23.58 -8.91
N ALA A 193 -1.43 -22.85 -7.85
CA ALA A 193 -2.10 -21.59 -7.54
C ALA A 193 -1.47 -20.40 -8.29
N THR A 194 -2.29 -19.66 -9.04
CA THR A 194 -1.90 -18.39 -9.66
C THR A 194 -2.07 -17.26 -8.65
N VAL A 195 -1.06 -16.39 -8.51
CA VAL A 195 -1.08 -15.28 -7.53
C VAL A 195 -0.92 -13.95 -8.25
N VAL A 196 -1.92 -13.09 -8.08
CA VAL A 196 -2.00 -11.74 -8.65
C VAL A 196 -1.72 -10.73 -7.53
N TYR A 197 -0.96 -9.68 -7.82
CA TYR A 197 -0.63 -8.62 -6.86
C TYR A 197 -0.98 -7.24 -7.44
N ASN A 198 -1.53 -6.36 -6.61
CA ASN A 198 -1.91 -4.99 -6.97
C ASN A 198 -2.82 -4.88 -8.21
N GLY A 199 -3.67 -5.89 -8.45
CA GLY A 199 -4.53 -5.97 -9.63
C GLY A 199 -3.79 -6.22 -10.96
N GLN A 200 -2.51 -6.60 -10.95
CA GLN A 200 -1.71 -6.87 -12.14
C GLN A 200 -1.36 -8.35 -12.26
N VAL A 201 -1.78 -8.96 -13.36
CA VAL A 201 -1.31 -10.29 -13.80
C VAL A 201 0.04 -10.13 -14.51
N LYS A 202 0.85 -11.20 -14.58
CA LYS A 202 2.19 -11.23 -15.16
C LYS A 202 2.41 -12.51 -15.96
#